data_AF-A0A838MYW8-F1
#
_entry.id   AF-A0A838MYW8-F1
#
_cell.length_a   1.000
_cell.length_b   1.000
_cell.length_c   1.000
_cell.angle_alpha   90.00
_cell.angle_beta   90.00
_cell.angle_gamma   90.00
#
_symmetry.space_group_name_H-M   'P 1'
#
loop_
_entity.id
_entity.type
_entity.pdbx_description
1 polymer ?
#
loop_
_entity_poly.entity_id
_entity_poly.type
_entity_poly.pdbx_seq_one_letter_code
_entity_poly.pdbx_strand_id
1 'polypeptide(L)'
;MKTASNRRSPAKAHKRRSLEDRLVAAKRLRAVEDAKFRARQAQGKLRRFVSSNFRKQEVIEALALRRGECNRCGACCEILFKCPFLKKHEDGMTTCGIYEDRPNQCRLFPIEKRDLEEVRGQCSFYFIEKPSRLEKAS
;
A
#
# COMPACT_ATOMS: atom_id res chain seq x y z
N MET A 1 41.99 -44.74 38.07
CA MET A 1 42.00 -43.27 37.91
C MET A 1 41.45 -42.94 36.53
N LYS A 2 40.36 -42.16 36.47
CA LYS A 2 39.69 -41.73 35.22
C LYS A 2 40.46 -40.53 34.66
N THR A 3 40.82 -40.54 33.37
CA THR A 3 41.18 -39.31 32.66
C THR A 3 40.30 -39.14 31.42
N ALA A 4 39.81 -37.92 31.28
CA ALA A 4 38.63 -37.55 30.53
C ALA A 4 38.85 -37.57 29.01
N SER A 5 37.84 -38.10 28.32
CA SER A 5 37.52 -37.83 26.93
C SER A 5 37.42 -36.31 26.71
N ASN A 6 38.35 -35.73 25.95
CA ASN A 6 38.24 -34.33 25.51
C ASN A 6 37.57 -34.26 24.13
N ARG A 7 36.24 -34.13 24.13
CA ARG A 7 35.45 -33.84 22.92
C ARG A 7 35.73 -32.39 22.50
N ARG A 8 36.45 -32.19 21.40
CA ARG A 8 36.46 -30.89 20.72
C ARG A 8 35.09 -30.69 20.05
N SER A 9 34.26 -29.84 20.64
CA SER A 9 33.05 -29.30 20.00
C SER A 9 33.41 -28.60 18.69
N PRO A 10 32.64 -28.76 17.60
CA PRO A 10 32.85 -27.97 16.41
C PRO A 10 32.37 -26.55 16.69
N ALA A 11 33.32 -25.61 16.75
CA ALA A 11 33.04 -24.19 16.74
C ALA A 11 32.12 -23.89 15.53
N LYS A 12 30.99 -23.21 15.79
CA LYS A 12 30.05 -22.77 14.76
C LYS A 12 30.79 -21.83 13.80
N ALA A 13 31.24 -22.38 12.67
CA ALA A 13 31.80 -21.59 11.59
C ALA A 13 30.68 -20.73 10.99
N HIS A 14 30.60 -19.46 11.41
CA HIS A 14 29.88 -18.42 10.68
C HIS A 14 30.57 -18.26 9.33
N LYS A 15 30.23 -19.12 8.36
CA LYS A 15 30.68 -19.00 6.97
C LYS A 15 30.18 -17.64 6.49
N ARG A 16 31.10 -16.67 6.32
CA ARG A 16 30.79 -15.38 5.69
C ARG A 16 30.21 -15.72 4.33
N ARG A 17 28.89 -15.60 4.19
CA ARG A 17 28.19 -15.82 2.92
C ARG A 17 28.88 -14.96 1.86
N SER A 18 29.07 -15.51 0.67
CA SER A 18 29.69 -14.76 -0.42
C SER A 18 28.88 -13.48 -0.68
N LEU A 19 29.51 -12.47 -1.27
CA LEU A 19 28.80 -11.26 -1.71
C LEU A 19 27.60 -11.64 -2.59
N GLU A 20 27.78 -12.64 -3.47
CA GLU A 20 26.75 -13.18 -4.35
C GLU A 20 25.55 -13.76 -3.57
N ASP A 21 25.80 -14.59 -2.56
CA ASP A 21 24.74 -15.15 -1.71
C ASP A 21 23.92 -14.05 -1.03
N ARG A 22 24.57 -12.98 -0.57
CA ARG A 22 23.92 -11.83 0.06
C ARG A 22 23.07 -11.06 -0.96
N LEU A 23 23.58 -10.88 -2.18
CA LEU A 23 22.85 -10.22 -3.27
C LEU A 23 21.63 -11.04 -3.70
N VAL A 24 21.75 -12.36 -3.83
CA VAL A 24 20.62 -13.25 -4.16
C VAL A 24 19.57 -13.22 -3.05
N ALA A 25 19.97 -13.28 -1.78
CA ALA A 25 19.04 -13.17 -0.66
C ALA A 25 18.31 -11.82 -0.66
N ALA A 26 19.02 -10.70 -0.89
CA ALA A 26 18.44 -9.38 -0.97
C ALA A 26 17.43 -9.25 -2.14
N LYS A 27 17.75 -9.81 -3.32
CA LYS A 27 16.83 -9.85 -4.48
C LYS A 27 15.54 -10.61 -4.14
N ARG A 28 15.65 -11.76 -3.47
CA ARG A 28 14.48 -12.55 -3.05
C ARG A 28 13.61 -11.81 -2.04
N LEU A 29 14.22 -11.15 -1.05
CA LEU A 29 13.48 -10.35 -0.06
C LEU A 29 12.69 -9.23 -0.73
N ARG A 30 13.32 -8.48 -1.65
CA ARG A 30 12.63 -7.44 -2.44
C ARG A 30 11.46 -8.00 -3.26
N ALA A 31 11.67 -9.13 -3.94
CA ALA A 31 10.61 -9.78 -4.71
C ALA A 31 9.42 -10.20 -3.82
N VAL A 32 9.67 -10.69 -2.61
CA VAL A 32 8.62 -11.04 -1.63
C VAL A 32 7.89 -9.79 -1.14
N GLU A 33 8.61 -8.71 -0.84
CA GLU A 33 8.03 -7.42 -0.44
C GLU A 33 7.14 -6.85 -1.56
N ASP A 34 7.61 -6.89 -2.81
CA ASP A 34 6.85 -6.47 -3.98
C ASP A 34 5.60 -7.32 -4.20
N ALA A 35 5.71 -8.64 -4.04
CA ALA A 35 4.57 -9.56 -4.13
C ALA A 35 3.53 -9.26 -3.04
N LYS A 36 3.95 -9.05 -1.79
CA LYS A 36 3.06 -8.65 -0.69
C LYS A 36 2.40 -7.30 -0.96
N PHE A 37 3.15 -6.33 -1.50
CA PHE A 37 2.61 -5.03 -1.87
C PHE A 37 1.55 -5.13 -2.97
N ARG A 38 1.82 -5.90 -4.03
CA ARG A 38 0.84 -6.15 -5.11
C ARG A 38 -0.40 -6.90 -4.60
N ALA A 39 -0.23 -7.86 -3.70
CA ALA A 39 -1.36 -8.56 -3.08
C ALA A 39 -2.25 -7.59 -2.28
N ARG A 40 -1.65 -6.67 -1.51
CA ARG A 40 -2.40 -5.59 -0.82
C ARG A 40 -3.15 -4.69 -1.80
N GLN A 41 -2.50 -4.27 -2.89
CA GLN A 41 -3.15 -3.46 -3.94
C GLN A 41 -4.32 -4.21 -4.60
N ALA A 42 -4.18 -5.52 -4.87
CA ALA A 42 -5.25 -6.34 -5.43
C ALA A 42 -6.45 -6.45 -4.47
N GLN A 43 -6.18 -6.75 -3.19
CA GLN A 43 -7.20 -6.76 -2.15
C GLN A 43 -7.88 -5.39 -2.00
N GLY A 44 -7.10 -4.31 -2.02
CA GLY A 44 -7.60 -2.94 -1.96
C GLY A 44 -8.51 -2.60 -3.14
N LYS A 45 -8.14 -3.00 -4.36
CA LYS A 45 -8.96 -2.81 -5.57
C LYS A 45 -10.30 -3.53 -5.47
N LEU A 46 -10.30 -4.80 -5.01
CA LEU A 46 -11.52 -5.57 -4.78
C LEU A 46 -12.38 -4.90 -3.71
N ARG A 47 -11.80 -4.54 -2.57
CA ARG A 47 -12.52 -3.85 -1.49
C ARG A 47 -13.17 -2.57 -1.99
N ARG A 48 -12.42 -1.67 -2.64
CA ARG A 48 -12.97 -0.40 -3.15
C ARG A 48 -14.08 -0.64 -4.16
N PHE A 49 -13.94 -1.64 -5.03
CA PHE A 49 -15.01 -2.05 -5.93
C PHE A 49 -16.26 -2.47 -5.15
N VAL A 50 -16.14 -3.32 -4.13
CA VAL A 50 -17.28 -3.76 -3.33
C VAL A 50 -17.89 -2.59 -2.54
N SER A 51 -17.09 -1.84 -1.80
CA SER A 51 -17.58 -0.74 -0.96
C SER A 51 -18.26 0.35 -1.77
N SER A 52 -17.67 0.76 -2.90
CA SER A 52 -18.22 1.85 -3.73
C SER A 52 -19.52 1.48 -4.44
N ASN A 53 -19.80 0.19 -4.66
CA ASN A 53 -21.03 -0.26 -5.31
C ASN A 53 -22.10 -0.75 -4.34
N PHE A 54 -21.71 -1.41 -3.25
CA PHE A 54 -22.64 -2.12 -2.35
C PHE A 54 -22.73 -1.52 -0.94
N ARG A 55 -21.75 -0.71 -0.49
CA ARG A 55 -21.68 -0.19 0.89
C ARG A 55 -21.69 1.33 0.95
N LYS A 56 -22.68 1.95 0.31
CA LYS A 56 -22.76 3.41 0.13
C LYS A 56 -22.68 4.19 1.45
N GLN A 57 -23.37 3.72 2.50
CA GLN A 57 -23.38 4.41 3.79
C GLN A 57 -21.99 4.45 4.44
N GLU A 58 -21.28 3.31 4.49
CA GLU A 58 -19.90 3.23 4.99
C GLU A 58 -18.97 4.17 4.20
N VAL A 59 -19.14 4.23 2.88
CA VAL A 59 -18.34 5.11 2.01
C VAL A 59 -18.62 6.58 2.31
N ILE A 60 -19.88 6.98 2.49
CA ILE A 60 -20.24 8.36 2.84
C ILE A 60 -19.58 8.77 4.16
N GLU A 61 -19.66 7.92 5.18
CA GLU A 61 -19.05 8.19 6.48
C GLU A 61 -17.52 8.28 6.40
N ALA A 62 -16.87 7.42 5.62
CA ALA A 62 -15.43 7.48 5.41
C ALA A 62 -15.01 8.75 4.65
N LEU A 63 -15.76 9.13 3.61
CA LEU A 63 -15.51 10.34 2.83
C LEU A 63 -15.76 11.61 3.64
N ALA A 64 -16.65 11.60 4.63
CA ALA A 64 -16.86 12.73 5.55
C ALA A 64 -15.62 13.05 6.39
N LEU A 65 -14.70 12.09 6.56
CA LEU A 65 -13.41 12.29 7.24
C LEU A 65 -12.27 12.67 6.28
N ARG A 66 -12.49 12.60 4.97
CA ARG A 66 -11.46 12.90 3.96
C ARG A 66 -11.27 14.40 3.78
N ARG A 67 -10.02 14.83 3.71
CA ARG A 67 -9.62 16.23 3.48
C ARG A 67 -8.52 16.29 2.43
N GLY A 68 -8.28 17.50 1.92
CA GLY A 68 -7.36 17.76 0.81
C GLY A 68 -8.02 17.61 -0.55
N GLU A 69 -7.21 17.78 -1.60
CA GLU A 69 -7.64 17.78 -3.00
C GLU A 69 -6.73 16.89 -3.85
N CYS A 70 -7.19 16.55 -5.06
CA CYS A 70 -6.40 15.75 -6.00
C CYS A 70 -5.20 16.56 -6.54
N ASN A 71 -3.97 16.16 -6.18
CA ASN A 71 -2.74 16.75 -6.71
C ASN A 71 -2.30 16.21 -8.09
N ARG A 72 -3.17 15.46 -8.79
CA ARG A 72 -2.89 14.90 -10.12
C ARG A 72 -1.60 14.05 -10.22
N CYS A 73 -1.20 13.40 -9.12
CA CYS A 73 0.00 12.53 -9.09
C CYS A 73 -0.12 11.25 -9.94
N GLY A 74 -1.34 10.80 -10.25
CA GLY A 74 -1.58 9.60 -11.06
C GLY A 74 -1.39 8.26 -10.32
N ALA A 75 -0.96 8.28 -9.06
CA ALA A 75 -0.66 7.07 -8.29
C ALA A 75 -1.84 6.09 -8.20
N CYS A 76 -3.07 6.61 -8.06
CA CYS A 76 -4.28 5.78 -8.03
C CYS A 76 -4.56 5.03 -9.35
N CYS A 77 -4.09 5.57 -10.48
CA CYS A 77 -4.20 4.97 -11.80
C CYS A 77 -3.11 3.91 -12.06
N GLU A 78 -2.12 3.79 -11.19
CA GLU A 78 -1.03 2.82 -11.29
C GLU A 78 -1.12 1.72 -10.21
N ILE A 79 -2.19 1.73 -9.41
CA ILE A 79 -2.45 0.67 -8.43
C ILE A 79 -2.64 -0.66 -9.18
N LEU A 80 -1.80 -1.64 -8.84
CA LEU A 80 -1.68 -2.99 -9.42
C LEU A 80 -1.16 -3.02 -10.86
N PHE A 81 -1.65 -2.14 -11.73
CA PHE A 81 -1.23 -2.01 -13.13
C PHE A 81 -1.43 -0.58 -13.63
N LYS A 82 -0.74 -0.22 -14.72
CA LYS A 82 -0.91 1.07 -15.39
C LYS A 82 -2.27 1.11 -16.10
N CYS A 83 -3.16 2.01 -15.66
CA CYS A 83 -4.44 2.25 -16.30
C CYS A 83 -4.23 2.72 -17.76
N PRO A 84 -4.95 2.15 -18.75
CA PRO A 84 -4.81 2.54 -20.15
C PRO A 84 -5.27 3.99 -20.43
N PHE A 85 -6.15 4.53 -19.57
CA PHE A 85 -6.66 5.89 -19.71
C PHE A 85 -5.79 6.96 -19.01
N LEU A 86 -4.68 6.57 -18.38
CA LEU A 86 -3.76 7.51 -17.73
C LEU A 86 -2.92 8.24 -18.79
N LYS A 87 -3.05 9.57 -18.83
CA LYS A 87 -2.22 10.46 -19.65
C LYS A 87 -1.23 11.19 -18.74
N LYS A 88 0.07 11.12 -19.06
CA LYS A 88 1.14 11.86 -18.38
C LYS A 88 1.56 13.04 -19.23
N HIS A 89 1.76 14.19 -18.60
CA HIS A 89 2.19 15.44 -19.23
C HIS A 89 3.67 15.70 -18.94
N GLU A 90 4.28 16.61 -19.70
CA GLU A 90 5.70 16.96 -19.58
C GLU A 90 6.04 17.64 -18.24
N ASP A 91 5.06 18.34 -17.65
CA ASP A 91 5.15 18.97 -16.33
C ASP A 91 5.09 17.97 -15.15
N GLY A 92 4.97 16.67 -15.43
CA GLY A 92 4.85 15.60 -14.44
C GLY A 92 3.43 15.41 -13.90
N MET A 93 2.46 16.24 -14.28
CA MET A 93 1.06 16.06 -13.92
C MET A 93 0.40 14.96 -14.75
N THR A 94 -0.69 14.42 -14.23
CA THR A 94 -1.47 13.39 -14.94
C THR A 94 -2.92 13.81 -15.15
N THR A 95 -3.57 13.18 -16.13
CA THR A 95 -5.02 13.31 -16.39
C THR A 95 -5.63 11.95 -16.73
N CYS A 96 -6.93 11.83 -16.51
CA CYS A 96 -7.71 10.65 -16.87
C CYS A 96 -8.45 10.90 -18.20
N GLY A 97 -8.24 10.04 -19.18
CA GLY A 97 -8.91 10.12 -20.49
C GLY A 97 -10.42 9.87 -20.45
N ILE A 98 -10.93 9.25 -19.38
CA ILE A 98 -12.36 8.97 -19.15
C ILE A 98 -12.85 9.63 -17.86
N TYR A 99 -12.41 10.87 -17.58
CA TYR A 99 -12.66 11.53 -16.30
C TYR A 99 -14.14 11.58 -15.91
N GLU A 100 -15.02 11.88 -16.88
CA GLU A 100 -16.47 11.91 -16.65
C GLU A 100 -17.04 10.51 -16.42
N ASP A 101 -16.58 9.51 -17.17
CA ASP A 101 -17.06 8.12 -17.10
C ASP A 101 -16.31 7.24 -16.08
N ARG A 102 -15.58 7.87 -15.14
CA ARG A 102 -14.82 7.12 -14.13
C ARG A 102 -15.75 6.20 -13.33
N PRO A 103 -15.41 4.92 -13.18
CA PRO A 103 -16.17 4.04 -12.32
C PRO A 103 -16.02 4.45 -10.84
N ASN A 104 -16.98 4.08 -10.01
CA ASN A 104 -17.09 4.59 -8.63
C ASN A 104 -15.82 4.36 -7.79
N GLN A 105 -15.16 3.21 -7.92
CA GLN A 105 -13.90 2.93 -7.22
C GLN A 105 -12.76 3.88 -7.59
N CYS A 106 -12.77 4.46 -8.79
CA CYS A 106 -11.80 5.46 -9.25
C CYS A 106 -12.22 6.87 -8.82
N ARG A 107 -13.51 7.21 -8.97
CA ARG A 107 -14.05 8.53 -8.63
C ARG A 107 -13.94 8.83 -7.12
N LEU A 108 -14.16 7.82 -6.30
CA LEU A 108 -14.20 7.95 -4.83
C LEU A 108 -12.84 7.71 -4.17
N PHE A 109 -11.79 7.37 -4.93
CA PHE A 109 -10.46 7.15 -4.37
C PHE A 109 -9.86 8.45 -3.81
N PRO A 110 -9.16 8.43 -2.65
CA PRO A 110 -9.17 7.35 -1.66
C PRO A 110 -10.49 7.36 -0.87
N ILE A 111 -11.02 6.17 -0.55
CA ILE A 111 -12.23 5.99 0.26
C ILE A 111 -11.86 6.05 1.75
N GLU A 112 -10.75 5.43 2.15
CA GLU A 112 -10.28 5.35 3.54
C GLU A 112 -8.74 5.48 3.65
N LYS A 113 -8.23 5.72 4.86
CA LYS A 113 -6.80 5.97 5.13
C LYS A 113 -5.87 4.90 4.54
N ARG A 114 -6.23 3.62 4.65
CA ARG A 114 -5.45 2.49 4.10
C ARG A 114 -5.32 2.49 2.57
N ASP A 115 -6.19 3.19 1.84
CA ASP A 115 -6.00 3.39 0.40
C ASP A 115 -4.73 4.20 0.09
N LEU A 116 -4.33 5.09 1.00
CA LEU A 116 -3.13 5.92 0.84
C LEU A 116 -1.83 5.11 0.96
N GLU A 117 -1.86 4.00 1.70
CA GLU A 117 -0.72 3.08 1.83
C GLU A 117 -0.40 2.37 0.51
N GLU A 118 -1.39 2.26 -0.38
CA GLU A 118 -1.26 1.64 -1.71
C GLU A 118 -0.60 2.56 -2.74
N VAL A 119 -0.41 3.84 -2.42
CA VAL A 119 0.11 4.89 -3.33
C VAL A 119 1.39 5.56 -2.82
N ARG A 120 2.08 4.93 -1.85
CA ARG A 120 3.44 5.29 -1.40
C ARG A 120 3.64 6.79 -1.08
N GLY A 121 2.62 7.43 -0.53
CA GLY A 121 2.69 8.84 -0.11
C GLY A 121 2.67 9.89 -1.23
N GLN A 122 2.40 9.50 -2.48
CA GLN A 122 2.31 10.45 -3.60
C GLN A 122 1.01 11.27 -3.60
N CYS A 123 -0.02 10.81 -2.90
CA CYS A 123 -1.35 11.38 -2.89
C CYS A 123 -1.50 12.39 -1.74
N SER A 124 -2.03 13.57 -2.04
CA SER A 124 -2.22 14.69 -1.10
C SER A 124 -3.44 14.58 -0.19
N PHE A 125 -4.35 13.64 -0.44
CA PHE A 125 -5.50 13.41 0.45
C PHE A 125 -5.04 12.89 1.81
N TYR A 126 -5.78 13.27 2.87
CA TYR A 126 -5.59 12.77 4.22
C TYR A 126 -6.94 12.58 4.93
N PHE A 127 -6.94 11.90 6.07
CA PHE A 127 -8.14 11.59 6.85
C PHE A 127 -7.99 12.11 8.27
N ILE A 128 -9.00 12.82 8.76
CA ILE A 128 -9.09 13.26 10.15
C ILE A 128 -9.72 12.15 11.02
N GLU A 129 -9.45 12.19 12.31
CA GLU A 129 -10.10 11.30 13.25
C GLU A 129 -11.58 11.68 13.41
N LYS A 130 -12.43 10.66 13.57
CA LYS A 130 -13.82 10.91 13.95
C LYS A 130 -13.78 11.47 15.37
N PRO A 131 -14.40 12.63 15.64
CA PRO A 131 -14.49 13.12 17.01
C PRO A 131 -15.19 12.03 17.83
N SER A 132 -14.48 11.41 18.77
CA SER A 132 -15.11 10.61 19.81
C SER A 132 -16.09 11.54 20.50
N ARG A 133 -17.39 11.19 20.52
CA ARG A 133 -18.39 11.95 21.27
C ARG A 133 -17.77 12.28 22.63
N LEU A 134 -17.88 13.53 23.05
CA LEU A 134 -17.78 13.90 24.46
C LEU A 134 -18.83 13.07 25.20
N GLU A 135 -18.46 11.86 25.62
CA GLU A 135 -19.18 11.17 26.67
C GLU A 135 -18.92 11.98 27.94
N LYS A 136 -20.02 12.51 28.49
CA LYS A 136 -20.16 13.21 29.79
C LYS A 136 -19.98 14.72 29.78
N ALA A 137 -21.00 15.41 29.26
CA ALA A 137 -21.45 16.67 29.83
C ALA A 137 -22.99 16.66 29.90
N SER A 138 -23.53 15.97 30.91
CA SER A 138 -24.81 16.22 31.59
C SER A 138 -24.89 15.34 32.82
#